data_AF-A0A9P5P7P6-F1
#
_entry.id   AF-A0A9P5P7P6-F1
#
_cell.length_a   1.000
_cell.length_b   1.000
_cell.length_c   1.000
_cell.angle_alpha   90.00
_cell.angle_beta   90.00
_cell.angle_gamma   90.00
#
_symmetry.space_group_name_H-M   'P 1'
#
loop_
_entity.id
_entity.type
_entity.pdbx_description
1 polymer ?
#
loop_
_entity_poly.entity_id
_entity_poly.type
_entity_poly.pdbx_seq_one_letter_code
_entity_poly.pdbx_strand_id
1 'polypeptide(L)'
;MVRRGTNDLWDLISRRESRPVSKSDGKGYVYLLRERNVANNATIVKAGMTKNLKKRLAQHDQKCPQVIREVLWYRKVTCRRRTEALLHLHLEILSLDRPRNVCLTCGTRHIELFTFSASEIPRLVRRLKRMAF
;
A
#
# COMPACT_ATOMS: atom_id res chain seq x y z
N MET A 1 21.03 17.82 28.66
CA MET A 1 21.26 18.05 27.21
C MET A 1 21.11 16.72 26.48
N VAL A 2 19.88 16.33 26.10
CA VAL A 2 19.58 15.01 25.53
C VAL A 2 19.60 15.11 24.01
N ARG A 3 20.58 14.47 23.36
CA ARG A 3 20.66 14.41 21.89
C ARG A 3 19.52 13.53 21.36
N ARG A 4 18.57 14.15 20.66
CA ARG A 4 17.49 13.49 19.89
C ARG A 4 18.09 12.74 18.70
N GLY A 5 18.33 11.44 18.85
CA GLY A 5 18.59 10.53 17.73
C GLY A 5 17.27 10.05 17.13
N THR A 6 16.64 10.85 16.27
CA THR A 6 15.35 10.49 15.62
C THR A 6 15.48 10.05 14.16
N ASN A 7 16.67 9.64 13.69
CA ASN A 7 16.87 9.27 12.29
C ASN A 7 17.21 7.80 12.00
N ASP A 8 17.36 6.92 13.00
CA ASP A 8 17.99 5.62 12.71
C ASP A 8 17.06 4.52 12.19
N LEU A 9 15.75 4.48 12.51
CA LEU A 9 14.94 3.31 12.13
C LEU A 9 14.72 3.22 10.61
N TRP A 10 14.42 4.35 9.97
CA TRP A 10 14.14 4.38 8.53
C TRP A 10 15.42 4.27 7.70
N ASP A 11 16.52 4.90 8.12
CA ASP A 11 17.82 4.71 7.48
C ASP A 11 18.29 3.24 7.59
N LEU A 12 18.05 2.55 8.73
CA LEU A 12 18.35 1.12 8.86
C LEU A 12 17.49 0.25 7.94
N ILE A 13 16.20 0.60 7.81
CA ILE A 13 15.24 -0.07 6.93
C ILE A 13 15.67 0.11 5.47
N SER A 14 15.93 1.34 5.02
CA SER A 14 16.36 1.65 3.66
C SER A 14 17.72 0.99 3.31
N ARG A 15 18.67 0.92 4.26
CA ARG A 15 19.94 0.19 4.06
C ARG A 15 19.73 -1.31 3.90
N ARG A 16 18.80 -1.92 4.65
CA ARG A 16 18.43 -3.35 4.56
C ARG A 16 17.51 -3.69 3.38
N GLU A 17 16.83 -2.71 2.79
CA GLU A 17 16.01 -2.86 1.57
C GLU A 17 16.83 -3.10 0.29
N SER A 18 18.15 -2.91 0.30
CA SER A 18 18.99 -3.14 -0.89
C SER A 18 19.20 -4.60 -1.27
N ARG A 19 18.98 -5.55 -0.34
CA ARG A 19 19.21 -6.98 -0.56
C ARG A 19 17.91 -7.78 -0.47
N PRO A 20 17.51 -8.49 -1.54
CA PRO A 20 16.33 -9.34 -1.52
C PRO A 20 16.52 -10.50 -0.54
N VAL A 21 15.50 -10.75 0.29
CA VAL A 21 15.53 -11.84 1.30
C VAL A 21 15.40 -13.22 0.67
N SER A 22 14.80 -13.29 -0.53
CA SER A 22 14.64 -14.52 -1.28
C SER A 22 14.63 -14.23 -2.78
N LYS A 23 14.84 -15.26 -3.61
CA LYS A 23 14.74 -15.16 -5.09
C LYS A 23 13.40 -14.58 -5.58
N SER A 24 12.35 -14.72 -4.76
CA SER A 24 11.01 -14.22 -5.07
C SER A 24 10.80 -12.74 -4.72
N ASP A 25 11.63 -12.19 -3.83
CA ASP A 25 11.70 -10.77 -3.52
C ASP A 25 12.63 -10.12 -4.54
N GLY A 26 12.09 -9.21 -5.33
CA GLY A 26 12.85 -8.66 -6.45
C GLY A 26 12.13 -7.48 -7.05
N LYS A 27 12.74 -6.93 -8.11
CA LYS A 27 12.28 -5.69 -8.73
C LYS A 27 10.80 -5.74 -9.09
N GLY A 28 10.13 -4.62 -8.95
CA GLY A 28 8.71 -4.49 -9.28
C GLY A 28 8.18 -3.13 -8.86
N TYR A 29 6.88 -3.10 -8.62
CA TYR A 29 6.15 -1.92 -8.19
C TYR A 29 5.42 -2.23 -6.89
N VAL A 30 5.37 -1.23 -6.02
CA VAL A 30 4.39 -1.12 -4.94
C VAL A 30 3.44 0.01 -5.31
N TYR A 31 2.15 -0.14 -5.00
CA TYR A 31 1.12 0.80 -5.41
C TYR A 31 0.03 0.94 -4.35
N LEU A 32 -0.64 2.09 -4.39
CA LEU A 32 -1.87 2.40 -3.68
C LEU A 32 -2.99 2.73 -4.66
N LEU A 33 -4.13 2.08 -4.46
CA LEU A 33 -5.38 2.41 -5.13
C LEU A 33 -6.36 2.97 -4.11
N ARG A 34 -7.11 3.99 -4.50
CA ARG A 34 -8.36 4.32 -3.83
C ARG A 34 -9.44 3.44 -4.42
N GLU A 35 -10.16 2.73 -3.58
CA GLU A 35 -11.38 2.03 -3.94
C GLU A 35 -12.56 2.80 -3.35
N ARG A 36 -13.51 3.17 -4.21
CA ARG A 36 -14.81 3.69 -3.78
C ARG A 36 -15.85 2.65 -4.11
N ASN A 37 -16.54 2.17 -3.08
CA ASN A 37 -17.75 1.39 -3.26
C ASN A 37 -18.91 2.37 -3.35
N VAL A 38 -19.73 2.26 -4.39
CA VAL A 38 -20.87 3.15 -4.62
C VAL A 38 -21.88 3.06 -3.47
N ALA A 39 -21.90 1.94 -2.72
CA ALA A 39 -22.84 1.68 -1.64
C ALA A 39 -22.45 2.27 -0.27
N ASN A 40 -21.17 2.58 -0.03
CA ASN A 40 -20.73 3.17 1.24
C ASN A 40 -19.74 4.30 0.98
N ASN A 41 -19.98 5.48 1.56
CA ASN A 41 -19.14 6.66 1.33
C ASN A 41 -17.76 6.57 2.04
N ALA A 42 -17.35 5.36 2.45
CA ALA A 42 -16.07 5.08 3.06
C ALA A 42 -14.97 5.10 1.98
N THR A 43 -13.87 5.81 2.25
CA THR A 43 -12.72 5.79 1.35
C THR A 43 -11.81 4.63 1.74
N ILE A 44 -11.78 3.61 0.89
CA ILE A 44 -10.90 2.45 1.07
C ILE A 44 -9.62 2.69 0.26
N VAL A 45 -8.48 2.38 0.85
CA VAL A 45 -7.17 2.37 0.21
C VAL A 45 -6.70 0.92 0.14
N LYS A 46 -6.38 0.46 -1.07
CA LYS A 46 -5.78 -0.84 -1.33
C LYS A 46 -4.28 -0.69 -1.56
N ALA A 47 -3.46 -1.42 -0.83
CA ALA A 47 -2.01 -1.43 -1.01
C ALA A 47 -1.51 -2.76 -1.54
N GLY A 48 -0.70 -2.77 -2.58
CA GLY A 48 -0.15 -4.03 -3.08
C GLY A 48 1.15 -3.91 -3.86
N MET A 49 1.69 -5.06 -4.23
CA MET A 49 2.84 -5.16 -5.13
C MET A 49 2.55 -5.94 -6.42
N THR A 50 3.39 -5.71 -7.43
CA THR A 50 3.35 -6.42 -8.72
C THR A 50 4.66 -6.28 -9.48
N LYS A 51 4.96 -7.21 -10.38
CA LYS A 51 6.04 -7.03 -11.38
C LYS A 51 5.60 -6.14 -12.55
N ASN A 52 4.31 -6.13 -12.87
CA ASN A 52 3.74 -5.38 -13.99
C ASN A 52 2.48 -4.65 -13.50
N LEU A 53 2.59 -3.32 -13.38
CA LEU A 53 1.50 -2.48 -12.87
C LEU A 53 0.30 -2.48 -13.80
N LYS A 54 0.51 -2.26 -15.11
CA LYS A 54 -0.57 -2.21 -16.11
C LYS A 54 -1.41 -3.50 -16.12
N LYS A 55 -0.76 -4.67 -16.16
CA LYS A 55 -1.45 -5.96 -16.11
C LYS A 55 -2.22 -6.15 -14.80
N ARG A 56 -1.66 -5.69 -13.68
CA ARG A 56 -2.29 -5.83 -12.35
C ARG A 56 -3.53 -4.94 -12.21
N LEU A 57 -3.49 -3.71 -12.72
CA LEU A 57 -4.64 -2.82 -12.73
C LEU A 57 -5.79 -3.42 -13.55
N ALA A 58 -5.50 -3.89 -14.77
CA ALA A 58 -6.49 -4.57 -15.61
C ALA A 58 -7.11 -5.82 -14.93
N GLN A 59 -6.31 -6.59 -14.19
CA GLN A 59 -6.82 -7.73 -13.41
C GLN A 59 -7.78 -7.32 -12.29
N HIS A 60 -7.57 -6.16 -11.66
CA HIS A 60 -8.47 -5.69 -10.60
C HIS A 60 -9.82 -5.29 -11.18
N ASP A 61 -9.82 -4.59 -12.32
CA ASP A 61 -11.04 -4.15 -13.00
C ASP A 61 -11.89 -5.36 -13.47
N GLN A 62 -11.24 -6.43 -13.92
CA GLN A 62 -11.93 -7.68 -14.28
C GLN A 62 -12.56 -8.40 -13.08
N LYS A 63 -11.90 -8.39 -11.90
CA LYS A 63 -12.35 -9.17 -10.74
C LYS A 63 -13.51 -8.53 -9.99
N CYS A 64 -13.56 -7.21 -9.92
CA CYS A 64 -14.69 -6.49 -9.32
C CYS A 64 -14.96 -5.22 -10.14
N PRO A 65 -15.81 -5.30 -11.18
CA PRO A 65 -16.10 -4.17 -12.07
C PRO A 65 -16.92 -3.05 -11.40
N GLN A 66 -17.65 -3.37 -10.33
CA GLN A 66 -18.48 -2.42 -9.58
C GLN A 66 -17.68 -1.50 -8.64
N VAL A 67 -16.37 -1.69 -8.52
CA VAL A 67 -15.50 -0.87 -7.66
C VAL A 67 -14.75 0.12 -8.53
N ILE A 68 -14.98 1.41 -8.29
CA ILE A 68 -14.22 2.47 -8.97
C ILE A 68 -12.85 2.57 -8.30
N ARG A 69 -11.80 2.45 -9.12
CA ARG A 69 -10.41 2.48 -8.67
C ARG A 69 -9.67 3.67 -9.25
N GLU A 70 -8.94 4.35 -8.37
CA GLU A 70 -8.07 5.47 -8.73
C GLU A 70 -6.66 5.18 -8.23
N VAL A 71 -5.66 5.30 -9.10
CA VAL A 71 -4.26 5.12 -8.70
C VAL A 71 -3.82 6.36 -7.92
N LEU A 72 -3.62 6.22 -6.61
CA LEU A 72 -3.17 7.32 -5.76
C LEU A 72 -1.66 7.50 -5.81
N TRP A 73 -0.94 6.39 -5.88
CA TRP A 73 0.52 6.38 -5.83
C TRP A 73 1.06 5.04 -6.32
N TYR A 74 2.23 5.05 -6.94
CA TYR A 74 3.02 3.85 -7.17
C TYR A 74 4.50 4.21 -7.25
N ARG A 75 5.36 3.22 -7.00
CA ARG A 75 6.81 3.38 -7.10
C ARG A 75 7.47 2.08 -7.53
N LYS A 76 8.51 2.20 -8.35
CA LYS A 76 9.39 1.08 -8.70
C LYS A 76 10.36 0.83 -7.55
N VAL A 77 10.46 -0.41 -7.09
CA VAL A 77 11.29 -0.81 -5.95
C VAL A 77 12.09 -2.06 -6.28
N THR A 78 13.20 -2.27 -5.56
CA THR A 78 14.11 -3.42 -5.72
C THR A 78 13.64 -4.66 -4.96
N CYS A 79 13.01 -4.47 -3.80
CA CYS A 79 12.55 -5.55 -2.90
C CYS A 79 11.03 -5.44 -2.63
N ARG A 80 10.23 -5.73 -3.66
CA ARG A 80 8.78 -5.44 -3.64
C ARG A 80 8.00 -6.09 -2.49
N ARG A 81 8.39 -7.28 -2.01
CA ARG A 81 7.66 -7.95 -0.92
C ARG A 81 7.94 -7.29 0.42
N ARG A 82 9.21 -6.95 0.68
CA ARG A 82 9.60 -6.24 1.90
C ARG A 82 8.97 -4.85 1.94
N THR A 83 9.06 -4.10 0.84
CA THR A 83 8.47 -2.76 0.77
C THR A 83 6.94 -2.80 0.88
N GLU A 84 6.26 -3.81 0.34
CA GLU A 84 4.82 -4.01 0.56
C GLU A 84 4.49 -4.26 2.04
N ALA A 85 5.25 -5.12 2.72
CA ALA A 85 5.03 -5.41 4.14
C ALA A 85 5.22 -4.14 5.00
N LEU A 86 6.27 -3.37 4.74
CA LEU A 86 6.52 -2.09 5.43
C LEU A 86 5.42 -1.07 5.13
N LEU A 87 4.95 -1.00 3.89
CA LEU A 87 3.83 -0.16 3.52
C LEU A 87 2.56 -0.57 4.26
N HIS A 88 2.26 -1.87 4.35
CA HIS A 88 1.09 -2.37 5.09
C HIS A 88 1.17 -2.01 6.58
N LEU A 89 2.33 -2.20 7.22
CA LEU A 89 2.54 -1.79 8.61
C LEU A 89 2.36 -0.28 8.79
N HIS A 90 2.90 0.51 7.86
CA HIS A 90 2.78 1.96 7.90
C HIS A 90 1.33 2.43 7.76
N LEU A 91 0.57 1.81 6.84
CA LEU A 91 -0.84 2.12 6.64
C LEU A 91 -1.70 1.67 7.82
N GLU A 92 -1.40 0.52 8.43
CA GLU A 92 -2.14 0.02 9.59
C GLU A 92 -2.05 0.97 10.79
N ILE A 93 -0.90 1.63 10.99
CA ILE A 93 -0.72 2.67 12.03
C ILE A 93 -1.54 3.93 11.73
N LEU A 94 -1.79 4.24 10.46
CA LEU A 94 -2.43 5.49 10.04
C LEU A 94 -3.92 5.34 9.73
N SER A 95 -4.39 4.13 9.42
CA SER A 95 -5.77 3.88 9.01
C SER A 95 -6.73 3.99 10.19
N LEU A 96 -7.95 4.42 9.91
CA LEU A 96 -9.04 4.40 10.88
C LEU A 96 -9.44 2.97 11.24
N ASP A 97 -9.43 2.10 10.23
CA ASP A 97 -9.75 0.70 10.37
C ASP A 97 -9.03 -0.12 9.29
N ARG A 98 -8.80 -1.40 9.57
CA ARG A 98 -8.33 -2.38 8.59
C ARG A 98 -9.41 -3.44 8.45
N PRO A 99 -10.31 -3.33 7.47
CA PRO A 99 -11.39 -4.29 7.31
C PRO A 99 -10.81 -5.65 6.91
N ARG A 100 -10.70 -6.54 7.89
CA ARG A 100 -10.23 -7.93 7.69
C ARG A 100 -11.38 -8.88 7.37
N ASN A 101 -12.52 -8.35 6.92
CA ASN A 101 -13.68 -9.16 6.58
C ASN A 101 -13.50 -9.85 5.22
N VAL A 102 -14.24 -10.93 5.02
CA VAL A 102 -14.32 -11.59 3.71
C VAL A 102 -15.11 -10.68 2.77
N CYS A 103 -14.56 -10.39 1.60
CA CYS A 103 -15.30 -9.64 0.60
C CYS A 103 -16.44 -10.50 0.04
N LEU A 104 -17.64 -9.95 0.11
CA LEU A 104 -18.86 -10.62 -0.36
C LEU A 104 -18.88 -10.82 -1.89
N THR A 105 -18.07 -10.06 -2.63
CA THR A 105 -17.98 -10.19 -4.10
C THR A 105 -17.07 -11.34 -4.54
N CYS A 106 -15.90 -11.50 -3.91
CA CYS A 106 -14.88 -12.44 -4.39
C CYS A 106 -14.58 -13.58 -3.41
N GLY A 107 -15.21 -13.58 -2.23
CA GLY A 107 -15.03 -14.62 -1.20
C GLY A 107 -13.66 -14.63 -0.53
N THR A 108 -12.77 -13.67 -0.84
CA THR A 108 -11.43 -13.60 -0.26
C THR A 108 -11.35 -12.59 0.87
N ARG A 109 -10.50 -12.89 1.86
CA ARG A 109 -10.14 -11.96 2.92
C ARG A 109 -9.11 -10.97 2.39
N HIS A 110 -9.48 -9.70 2.27
CA HIS A 110 -8.54 -8.68 1.79
C HIS A 110 -7.79 -8.02 2.95
N ILE A 111 -6.62 -8.57 3.26
CA ILE A 111 -5.71 -7.97 4.25
C ILE A 111 -5.08 -6.67 3.72
N GLU A 112 -5.18 -6.42 2.43
CA GLU A 112 -4.59 -5.29 1.73
C GLU A 112 -5.44 -4.01 1.72
N LEU A 113 -6.61 -4.01 2.38
CA LEU A 113 -7.53 -2.86 2.44
C LEU A 113 -7.41 -2.10 3.76
N PHE A 114 -7.46 -0.78 3.66
CA PHE A 114 -7.31 0.16 4.77
C PHE A 114 -8.35 1.28 4.63
N THR A 115 -9.04 1.61 5.70
CA THR A 115 -10.06 2.65 5.71
C THR A 115 -9.44 3.99 6.13
N PHE A 116 -9.73 5.05 5.37
CA PHE A 116 -9.29 6.41 5.66
C PHE A 116 -10.46 7.38 5.50
N SER A 117 -10.39 8.53 6.16
CA SER A 117 -11.23 9.66 5.78
C SER A 117 -10.76 10.26 4.45
N ALA A 118 -11.68 10.83 3.67
CA ALA A 118 -11.33 11.42 2.38
C ALA A 118 -10.30 12.57 2.50
N SER A 119 -10.32 13.31 3.61
CA SER A 119 -9.41 14.43 3.88
C SER A 119 -7.98 13.99 4.22
N GLU A 120 -7.77 12.74 4.61
CA GLU A 120 -6.44 12.19 4.95
C GLU A 120 -5.66 11.74 3.71
N ILE A 121 -6.35 11.39 2.62
CA ILE A 121 -5.71 10.85 1.41
C ILE A 121 -4.60 11.75 0.85
N PRO A 122 -4.79 13.09 0.69
CA PRO A 122 -3.70 13.95 0.19
C PRO A 122 -2.50 14.03 1.15
N ARG A 123 -2.71 13.86 2.46
CA ARG A 123 -1.63 13.84 3.46
C ARG A 123 -0.87 12.51 3.38
N LEU A 124 -1.58 11.39 3.25
CA LEU A 124 -1.01 10.07 3.05
C LEU A 124 -0.10 10.03 1.82
N VAL A 125 -0.60 10.47 0.66
CA VAL A 125 0.17 10.48 -0.59
C VAL A 125 1.43 11.36 -0.48
N ARG A 126 1.33 12.54 0.16
CA ARG A 126 2.49 13.40 0.40
C ARG A 126 3.54 12.73 1.30
N ARG A 127 3.10 12.01 2.33
CA ARG A 127 4.00 11.29 3.25
C ARG A 127 4.76 10.18 2.51
N LEU A 128 4.07 9.38 1.71
CA LEU A 128 4.67 8.29 0.95
C LEU A 128 5.64 8.76 -0.13
N LYS A 129 5.37 9.91 -0.77
CA LYS A 129 6.31 10.54 -1.71
C LYS A 129 7.63 10.95 -1.06
N ARG A 130 7.62 11.24 0.25
CA ARG A 130 8.82 11.62 1.02
C ARG A 130 9.58 10.42 1.58
N MET A 131 8.99 9.22 1.57
CA MET A 131 9.68 8.03 2.03
C MET A 131 10.74 7.61 1.01
N ALA A 132 11.99 7.48 1.45
CA ALA A 132 13.07 6.92 0.65
C ALA A 132 13.00 5.39 0.73
N PHE A 133 12.44 4.77 -0.31
CA PHE A 133 12.51 3.32 -0.57
C PHE A 133 13.55 3.02 -1.64
#